data_AF-A0A505D3L0-F1
#
_entry.id   AF-A0A505D3L0-F1
#
_cell.length_a   1.000
_cell.length_b   1.000
_cell.length_c   1.000
_cell.angle_alpha   90.00
_cell.angle_beta   90.00
_cell.angle_gamma   90.00
#
_symmetry.space_group_name_H-M   'P 1'
#
loop_
_entity.id
_entity.type
_entity.pdbx_description
1 polymer ?
#
loop_
_entity_poly.entity_id
_entity_poly.type
_entity_poly.pdbx_seq_one_letter_code
_entity_poly.pdbx_strand_id
1 'polypeptide(L)'
;MRAVLEARQKAAVVQVEELAAELERVQAALAEAEEVLRRRVIGLEQYLEALAEADVPAVVTDGVSQKSPVGPRRAVPHCQDAAGIEVLSVDYQALMAAAVEAGSDGLGARRAAVVLGWDSASVSRVEGARARLKRLVERGWLVEEKPGRFTLPVPEQDAVGAGRPGGGS
;
A
#
# COMPACT_ATOMS: atom_id res chain seq x y z
N MET A 1 -41.17 -47.14 23.85
CA MET A 1 -40.29 -46.06 24.35
C MET A 1 -38.83 -46.25 23.90
N ARG A 2 -38.22 -47.42 24.10
CA ARG A 2 -36.83 -47.73 23.70
C ARG A 2 -36.53 -47.51 22.21
N ALA A 3 -37.35 -48.07 21.31
CA ALA A 3 -37.16 -47.93 19.86
C ALA A 3 -37.18 -46.48 19.35
N VAL A 4 -37.95 -45.60 19.99
CA VAL A 4 -38.02 -44.17 19.62
C VAL A 4 -36.73 -43.44 20.03
N LEU A 5 -36.15 -43.81 21.18
CA LEU A 5 -34.87 -43.26 21.63
C LEU A 5 -33.73 -43.76 20.74
N GLU A 6 -33.72 -45.03 20.37
CA GLU A 6 -32.73 -45.61 19.46
C GLU A 6 -32.80 -44.95 18.06
N ALA A 7 -33.99 -44.67 17.54
CA ALA A 7 -34.16 -43.96 16.28
C ALA A 7 -33.63 -42.53 16.34
N ARG A 8 -33.90 -41.79 17.43
CA ARG A 8 -33.37 -40.43 17.65
C ARG A 8 -31.86 -40.43 17.80
N GLN A 9 -31.30 -41.41 18.51
CA GLN A 9 -29.85 -41.57 18.64
C GLN A 9 -29.19 -41.81 17.28
N LYS A 10 -29.75 -42.71 16.46
CA LYS A 10 -29.26 -42.96 15.10
C LYS A 10 -29.33 -41.71 14.23
N ALA A 11 -30.43 -40.97 14.28
CA ALA A 11 -30.57 -39.71 13.55
C ALA A 11 -29.53 -38.66 13.99
N ALA A 12 -29.26 -38.55 15.30
CA ALA A 12 -28.24 -37.66 15.82
C ALA A 12 -26.82 -38.05 15.37
N VAL A 13 -26.51 -39.35 15.33
CA VAL A 13 -25.22 -39.84 14.80
C VAL A 13 -25.05 -39.47 13.34
N VAL A 14 -26.07 -39.70 12.50
CA VAL A 14 -26.03 -39.33 11.09
C VAL A 14 -25.82 -37.82 10.91
N GLN A 15 -26.52 -36.98 11.68
CA GLN A 15 -26.32 -35.53 11.64
C GLN A 15 -24.90 -35.11 12.04
N VAL A 16 -24.30 -35.77 13.03
CA VAL A 16 -22.90 -35.51 13.42
C VAL A 16 -21.94 -35.90 12.30
N GLU A 17 -22.16 -37.05 11.66
CA GLU A 17 -21.34 -37.51 10.52
C GLU A 17 -21.45 -36.56 9.32
N GLU A 18 -22.66 -36.09 9.00
CA GLU A 18 -22.90 -35.10 7.94
C GLU A 18 -22.19 -33.77 8.22
N LEU A 19 -22.29 -33.25 9.45
CA LEU A 19 -21.61 -32.03 9.85
C LEU A 19 -20.08 -32.19 9.86
N ALA A 20 -19.57 -33.36 10.27
CA ALA A 20 -18.14 -33.64 10.23
C ALA A 20 -17.61 -33.65 8.78
N ALA A 21 -18.35 -34.26 7.86
CA ALA A 21 -18.00 -34.26 6.44
C ALA A 21 -18.05 -32.84 5.84
N GLU A 22 -19.02 -32.01 6.22
CA GLU A 22 -19.08 -30.62 5.79
C GLU A 22 -17.91 -29.79 6.33
N LEU A 23 -17.54 -29.99 7.60
CA LEU A 23 -16.39 -29.33 8.20
C LEU A 23 -15.09 -29.67 7.45
N GLU A 24 -14.88 -30.94 7.11
CA GLU A 24 -13.73 -31.38 6.32
C GLU A 24 -13.69 -30.71 4.94
N ARG A 25 -14.85 -30.63 4.25
CA ARG A 25 -14.96 -29.92 2.97
C ARG A 25 -14.59 -28.44 3.09
N VAL A 26 -15.12 -27.75 4.10
CA VAL A 26 -14.84 -26.32 4.33
C VAL A 26 -13.37 -26.10 4.69
N GLN A 27 -12.77 -26.97 5.51
CA GLN A 27 -11.35 -26.88 5.85
C GLN A 27 -10.45 -27.07 4.62
N ALA A 28 -10.78 -28.01 3.73
CA ALA A 28 -10.05 -28.18 2.47
C ALA A 28 -10.16 -26.95 1.57
N ALA A 29 -11.37 -26.39 1.41
CA ALA A 29 -11.59 -25.18 0.62
C ALA A 29 -10.86 -23.96 1.21
N LEU A 30 -10.81 -23.84 2.54
CA LEU A 30 -10.05 -22.80 3.23
C LEU A 30 -8.56 -22.93 2.95
N ALA A 31 -7.98 -24.13 3.08
CA ALA A 31 -6.57 -24.37 2.82
C ALA A 31 -6.17 -24.02 1.37
N GLU A 32 -7.03 -24.31 0.39
CA GLU A 32 -6.84 -23.90 -1.00
C GLU A 32 -6.89 -22.38 -1.16
N ALA A 33 -7.89 -21.71 -0.56
CA ALA A 33 -8.01 -20.26 -0.61
C ALA A 33 -6.81 -19.54 0.03
N GLU A 34 -6.30 -20.06 1.14
CA GLU A 34 -5.09 -19.57 1.80
C GLU A 34 -3.85 -19.76 0.92
N GLU A 35 -3.72 -20.89 0.21
CA GLU A 35 -2.60 -21.09 -0.71
C GLU A 35 -2.67 -20.14 -1.90
N VAL A 36 -3.86 -19.89 -2.45
CA VAL A 36 -4.06 -18.85 -3.48
C VAL A 36 -3.65 -17.48 -2.95
N LEU A 37 -4.01 -17.15 -1.71
CA LEU A 37 -3.60 -15.91 -1.06
C LEU A 37 -2.08 -15.83 -0.90
N ARG A 38 -1.43 -16.87 -0.38
CA ARG A 38 0.03 -16.94 -0.22
C ARG A 38 0.75 -16.69 -1.54
N ARG A 39 0.32 -17.35 -2.63
CA ARG A 39 0.90 -17.15 -3.96
C ARG A 39 0.75 -15.71 -4.47
N ARG A 40 -0.41 -15.08 -4.22
CA ARG A 40 -0.64 -13.68 -4.62
C ARG A 40 0.22 -12.71 -3.82
N VAL A 41 0.42 -12.97 -2.53
CA VAL A 41 1.30 -12.17 -1.67
C VAL A 41 2.75 -12.29 -2.16
N ILE A 42 3.24 -13.51 -2.38
CA ILE A 42 4.60 -13.74 -2.93
C ILE A 42 4.75 -13.06 -4.29
N GLY A 43 3.80 -13.26 -5.21
CA GLY A 43 3.86 -12.64 -6.53
C GLY A 43 3.84 -11.10 -6.48
N LEU A 44 3.11 -10.52 -5.52
CA LEU A 44 3.13 -9.07 -5.28
C LEU A 44 4.47 -8.61 -4.72
N GLU A 45 5.05 -9.34 -3.75
CA GLU A 45 6.35 -9.04 -3.17
C GLU A 45 7.45 -9.10 -4.25
N GLN A 46 7.49 -10.18 -5.03
CA GLN A 46 8.43 -10.34 -6.15
C GLN A 46 8.25 -9.27 -7.22
N TYR A 47 7.00 -8.91 -7.56
CA TYR A 47 6.73 -7.83 -8.50
C TYR A 47 7.24 -6.47 -7.98
N LEU A 48 7.09 -6.21 -6.68
CA LEU A 48 7.57 -4.99 -6.05
C LEU A 48 9.11 -4.95 -5.97
N GLU A 49 9.74 -6.09 -5.69
CA GLU A 49 11.20 -6.23 -5.68
C GLU A 49 11.79 -6.01 -7.08
N ALA A 50 11.23 -6.65 -8.11
CA ALA A 50 11.63 -6.44 -9.50
C ALA A 50 11.45 -4.97 -9.95
N LEU A 51 10.42 -4.29 -9.46
CA LEU A 51 10.24 -2.86 -9.73
C LEU A 51 11.29 -2.00 -9.01
N ALA A 52 11.69 -2.36 -7.79
CA ALA A 52 12.76 -1.69 -7.06
C ALA A 52 14.14 -1.91 -7.72
N GLU A 53 14.40 -3.10 -8.25
CA GLU A 53 15.60 -3.41 -9.04
C GLU A 53 15.60 -2.72 -10.42
N ALA A 54 14.43 -2.47 -11.03
CA ALA A 54 14.35 -1.70 -12.26
C ALA A 54 14.54 -0.18 -12.04
N ASP A 55 14.29 0.31 -10.83
CA ASP A 55 14.44 1.72 -10.43
C ASP A 55 15.89 2.08 -10.02
N VAL A 56 16.85 1.14 -9.94
CA VAL A 56 18.28 1.51 -9.83
C VAL A 56 18.77 2.03 -11.18
N PRO A 57 19.17 3.31 -11.29
CA PRO A 57 19.61 3.86 -12.56
C PRO A 57 20.90 3.17 -12.97
N ALA A 58 20.82 2.34 -14.01
CA ALA A 58 21.99 2.05 -14.82
C ALA A 58 22.51 3.41 -15.30
N VAL A 59 23.75 3.75 -14.89
CA VAL A 59 24.45 4.94 -15.36
C VAL A 59 24.55 4.84 -16.88
N VAL A 60 23.62 5.47 -17.58
CA VAL A 60 23.64 5.60 -19.03
C VAL A 60 23.43 7.07 -19.34
N THR A 61 24.47 7.59 -19.96
CA THR A 61 24.65 8.93 -20.48
C THR A 61 23.62 9.26 -21.57
N ASP A 62 22.96 10.41 -21.38
CA ASP A 62 22.45 11.36 -22.39
C ASP A 62 21.40 10.91 -23.44
N GLY A 63 20.39 11.76 -23.65
CA GLY A 63 19.58 11.78 -24.90
C GLY A 63 18.10 11.34 -24.82
N VAL A 64 17.22 12.33 -24.69
CA VAL A 64 15.80 12.48 -25.15
C VAL A 64 15.11 11.27 -25.83
N SER A 65 13.94 10.86 -25.29
CA SER A 65 12.61 10.81 -25.96
C SER A 65 11.73 9.63 -25.55
N GLN A 66 10.54 9.99 -25.05
CA GLN A 66 9.24 9.30 -25.04
C GLN A 66 9.18 7.80 -25.38
N LYS A 67 8.72 7.00 -24.40
CA LYS A 67 7.74 5.90 -24.60
C LYS A 67 7.31 5.34 -23.25
N SER A 68 6.04 5.52 -22.90
CA SER A 68 5.42 4.87 -21.74
C SER A 68 4.40 3.84 -22.22
N PRO A 69 4.62 2.54 -21.98
CA PRO A 69 3.55 1.63 -21.67
C PRO A 69 3.53 1.47 -20.16
N VAL A 70 2.77 2.33 -19.46
CA VAL A 70 2.55 2.15 -18.01
C VAL A 70 1.64 0.93 -17.85
N GLY A 71 2.26 -0.22 -17.59
CA GLY A 71 1.58 -1.48 -17.32
C GLY A 71 0.68 -1.42 -16.07
N PRO A 72 -0.27 -2.37 -15.95
CA PRO A 72 -1.42 -2.25 -15.07
C PRO A 72 -1.08 -2.65 -13.61
N ARG A 73 -0.30 -1.80 -12.94
CA ARG A 73 -0.31 -1.53 -11.48
C ARG A 73 0.49 -0.23 -11.26
N ARG A 74 -0.06 0.81 -11.91
CA ARG A 74 0.35 2.22 -11.99
C ARG A 74 1.50 2.62 -11.07
N ALA A 75 2.64 2.93 -11.69
CA ALA A 75 3.61 3.87 -11.12
C ALA A 75 2.87 5.11 -10.60
N VAL A 76 3.26 5.60 -9.40
CA VAL A 76 2.72 6.84 -8.84
C VAL A 76 3.03 7.97 -9.83
N PRO A 77 2.05 8.58 -10.51
CA PRO A 77 2.32 9.67 -11.45
C PRO A 77 3.01 10.82 -10.72
N HIS A 78 3.78 11.65 -11.43
CA HIS A 78 4.31 12.88 -10.81
C HIS A 78 3.14 13.82 -10.46
N CYS A 79 3.20 14.47 -9.30
CA CYS A 79 2.14 15.35 -8.81
C CYS A 79 1.84 16.50 -9.79
N GLN A 80 2.85 16.97 -10.53
CA GLN A 80 2.71 18.03 -11.52
C GLN A 80 1.90 17.60 -12.76
N ASP A 81 1.90 16.30 -13.08
CA ASP A 81 1.22 15.74 -14.25
C ASP A 81 -0.15 15.14 -13.91
N ALA A 82 -0.54 15.14 -12.63
CA ALA A 82 -1.74 14.47 -12.15
C ALA A 82 -2.88 15.46 -11.90
N ALA A 83 -4.10 15.07 -12.30
CA ALA A 83 -5.31 15.87 -12.09
C ALA A 83 -5.74 15.96 -10.61
N GLY A 84 -5.20 15.10 -9.74
CA GLY A 84 -5.58 15.02 -8.33
C GLY A 84 -5.20 13.67 -7.71
N ILE A 85 -5.42 13.56 -6.40
CA ILE A 85 -5.11 12.36 -5.60
C ILE A 85 -5.94 11.15 -6.05
N GLU A 86 -7.09 11.36 -6.71
CA GLU A 86 -7.98 10.28 -7.18
C GLU A 86 -7.33 9.38 -8.24
N VAL A 87 -6.26 9.86 -8.89
CA VAL A 87 -5.48 9.09 -9.88
C VAL A 87 -4.58 8.05 -9.22
N LEU A 88 -4.26 8.23 -7.93
CA LEU A 88 -3.45 7.30 -7.14
C LEU A 88 -4.23 6.03 -6.82
N SER A 89 -3.54 4.92 -6.52
CA SER A 89 -4.21 3.72 -6.00
C SER A 89 -4.80 3.98 -4.61
N VAL A 90 -5.79 3.19 -4.21
CA VAL A 90 -6.48 3.30 -2.91
C VAL A 90 -5.50 3.35 -1.73
N ASP A 91 -4.45 2.52 -1.74
CA ASP A 91 -3.39 2.53 -0.72
C ASP A 91 -2.69 3.88 -0.62
N TYR A 92 -2.32 4.49 -1.75
CA TYR A 92 -1.68 5.80 -1.76
C TYR A 92 -2.65 6.93 -1.39
N GLN A 93 -3.92 6.83 -1.79
CA GLN A 93 -4.96 7.78 -1.34
C GLN A 93 -5.13 7.75 0.18
N ALA A 94 -5.12 6.56 0.79
CA ALA A 94 -5.20 6.40 2.24
C ALA A 94 -3.98 7.01 2.96
N LEU A 95 -2.78 6.86 2.39
CA LEU A 95 -1.57 7.51 2.90
C LEU A 95 -1.64 9.04 2.79
N MET A 96 -2.15 9.57 1.67
CA MET A 96 -2.35 11.00 1.49
C MET A 96 -3.35 11.55 2.52
N ALA A 97 -4.48 10.88 2.72
CA ALA A 97 -5.44 11.25 3.76
C ALA A 97 -4.81 11.23 5.16
N ALA A 98 -4.02 10.19 5.47
CA ALA A 98 -3.31 10.12 6.75
C ALA A 98 -2.24 11.22 6.92
N ALA A 99 -1.65 11.71 5.83
CA ALA A 99 -0.74 12.85 5.86
C ALA A 99 -1.48 14.18 6.10
N VAL A 100 -2.67 14.35 5.50
CA VAL A 100 -3.58 15.49 5.81
C VAL A 100 -3.90 15.50 7.31
N GLU A 101 -4.33 14.35 7.86
CA GLU A 101 -4.67 14.22 9.28
C GLU A 101 -3.47 14.41 10.22
N ALA A 102 -2.25 14.14 9.74
CA ALA A 102 -1.03 14.37 10.52
C ALA A 102 -0.58 15.83 10.49
N GLY A 103 -0.99 16.62 9.48
CA GLY A 103 -0.63 18.02 9.35
C GLY A 103 0.89 18.25 9.43
N SER A 104 1.28 19.29 10.18
CA SER A 104 2.69 19.66 10.40
C SER A 104 3.50 18.64 11.21
N ASP A 105 2.84 17.75 11.96
CA ASP A 105 3.54 16.72 12.73
C ASP A 105 4.14 15.65 11.82
N GLY A 106 3.58 15.50 10.61
CA GLY A 106 4.02 14.59 9.57
C GLY A 106 3.63 13.14 9.82
N LEU A 107 3.34 12.44 8.74
CA LEU A 107 3.06 11.00 8.76
C LEU A 107 4.38 10.23 8.96
N GLY A 108 4.39 9.29 9.90
CA GLY A 108 5.53 8.38 10.11
C GLY A 108 5.30 7.00 9.51
N ALA A 109 6.38 6.30 9.15
CA ALA A 109 6.35 4.97 8.52
C ALA A 109 5.55 3.92 9.33
N ARG A 110 5.67 3.91 10.66
CA ARG A 110 4.92 2.99 11.52
C ARG A 110 3.41 3.26 11.46
N ARG A 111 2.99 4.53 11.48
CA ARG A 111 1.57 4.90 11.34
C ARG A 111 1.06 4.59 9.94
N ALA A 112 1.88 4.80 8.91
CA ALA A 112 1.55 4.40 7.54
C ALA A 112 1.34 2.89 7.40
N ALA A 113 2.15 2.05 8.06
CA ALA A 113 1.93 0.61 8.09
C ALA A 113 0.54 0.26 8.68
N VAL A 114 0.13 0.91 9.77
CA VAL A 114 -1.22 0.73 10.34
C VAL A 114 -2.32 1.15 9.36
N VAL A 115 -2.17 2.28 8.67
CA VAL A 115 -3.12 2.76 7.66
C VAL A 115 -3.29 1.77 6.51
N LEU A 116 -2.20 1.11 6.11
CA LEU A 116 -2.20 0.07 5.08
C LEU A 116 -2.71 -1.29 5.58
N GLY A 117 -3.12 -1.38 6.85
CA GLY A 117 -3.56 -2.64 7.47
C GLY A 117 -2.42 -3.64 7.69
N TRP A 118 -1.18 -3.16 7.76
CA TRP A 118 0.00 -4.00 7.97
C TRP A 118 0.39 -4.08 9.44
N ASP A 119 1.07 -5.16 9.81
CA ASP A 119 1.64 -5.31 11.14
C ASP A 119 2.74 -4.27 11.39
N SER A 120 2.44 -3.30 12.24
CA SER A 120 3.34 -2.21 12.63
C SER A 120 4.47 -2.63 13.57
N ALA A 121 4.40 -3.83 14.16
CA ALA A 121 5.48 -4.42 14.94
C ALA A 121 6.56 -5.05 14.04
N SER A 122 6.20 -5.44 12.82
CA SER A 122 7.13 -6.00 11.84
C SER A 122 8.01 -4.92 11.21
N VAL A 123 9.33 -5.05 11.40
CA VAL A 123 10.32 -4.12 10.84
C VAL A 123 10.23 -4.08 9.31
N SER A 124 10.07 -5.23 8.65
CA SER A 124 9.98 -5.29 7.19
C SER A 124 8.73 -4.58 6.65
N ARG A 125 7.59 -4.69 7.35
CA ARG A 125 6.35 -3.99 6.99
C ARG A 125 6.47 -2.48 7.18
N VAL A 126 7.11 -2.05 8.26
CA VAL A 126 7.37 -0.62 8.53
C VAL A 126 8.30 -0.03 7.47
N GLU A 127 9.36 -0.73 7.09
CA GLU A 127 10.27 -0.27 6.04
C GLU A 127 9.63 -0.31 4.64
N GLY A 128 8.77 -1.29 4.36
CA GLY A 128 7.95 -1.28 3.16
C GLY A 128 7.01 -0.07 3.09
N ALA A 129 6.45 0.35 4.23
CA ALA A 129 5.61 1.55 4.29
C ALA A 129 6.45 2.82 4.12
N ARG A 130 7.67 2.86 4.69
CA ARG A 130 8.64 3.95 4.46
C ARG A 130 8.98 4.10 2.98
N ALA A 131 9.26 2.99 2.29
CA ALA A 131 9.58 3.01 0.85
C ALA A 131 8.44 3.61 0.01
N ARG A 132 7.17 3.33 0.38
CA ARG A 132 6.00 3.92 -0.30
C ARG A 132 5.86 5.42 -0.04
N LEU A 133 6.12 5.87 1.18
CA LEU A 133 6.13 7.30 1.51
C LEU A 133 7.26 8.03 0.76
N LYS A 134 8.45 7.44 0.72
CA LYS A 134 9.58 7.95 -0.07
C LYS A 134 9.25 8.06 -1.56
N ARG A 135 8.54 7.08 -2.13
CA ARG A 135 8.05 7.15 -3.51
C ARG A 135 7.07 8.31 -3.72
N LEU A 136 6.18 8.59 -2.77
CA LEU A 136 5.32 9.79 -2.85
C LEU A 136 6.13 11.08 -2.81
N VAL A 137 7.21 11.13 -2.02
CA VAL A 137 8.14 12.27 -1.99
C VAL A 137 8.87 12.46 -3.32
N GLU A 138 9.45 11.40 -3.88
CA GLU A 138 10.14 11.43 -5.17
C GLU A 138 9.24 11.90 -6.31
N ARG A 139 7.93 11.62 -6.21
CA ARG A 139 6.93 12.04 -7.19
C ARG A 139 6.28 13.38 -6.87
N GLY A 140 6.73 14.06 -5.81
CA GLY A 140 6.29 15.40 -5.44
C GLY A 140 4.92 15.48 -4.75
N TRP A 141 4.36 14.35 -4.30
CA TRP A 141 3.09 14.32 -3.56
C TRP A 141 3.25 14.64 -2.07
N LEU A 142 4.42 14.33 -1.51
CA LEU A 142 4.78 14.59 -0.12
C LEU A 142 6.16 15.25 -0.06
N VAL A 143 6.48 15.84 1.09
CA VAL A 143 7.81 16.36 1.41
C VAL A 143 8.29 15.69 2.70
N GLU A 144 9.59 15.47 2.82
CA GLU A 144 10.19 14.99 4.07
C GLU A 144 11.03 16.11 4.68
N GLU A 145 10.40 16.94 5.50
CA GLU A 145 11.08 18.05 6.18
C GLU A 145 12.06 17.56 7.25
N LYS A 146 11.70 16.46 7.92
CA LYS A 146 12.52 15.81 8.96
C LYS A 146 12.63 14.33 8.65
N PRO A 147 13.79 13.69 8.91
CA PRO A 147 13.96 12.27 8.67
C PRO A 147 12.82 11.43 9.27
N GLY A 148 12.08 10.71 8.42
CA GLY A 148 10.96 9.86 8.83
C GLY A 148 9.64 10.59 9.15
N ARG A 149 9.50 11.87 8.77
CA ARG A 149 8.26 12.64 8.84
C ARG A 149 7.90 13.18 7.46
N PHE A 150 6.77 12.71 6.95
CA PHE A 150 6.28 13.03 5.62
C PHE A 150 5.06 13.96 5.72
N THR A 151 5.18 15.17 5.21
CA THR A 151 4.16 16.23 5.23
C THR A 151 3.65 16.50 3.81
N LEU A 152 2.51 17.16 3.70
CA LEU A 152 2.04 17.65 2.40
C LEU A 152 2.93 18.82 1.96
N PRO A 153 3.18 18.97 0.65
CA PRO A 153 3.83 20.16 0.13
C PRO A 153 2.98 21.38 0.51
N VAL A 154 3.58 22.37 1.16
CA VAL A 154 2.92 23.67 1.33
C VAL A 154 2.78 24.26 -0.08
N PRO A 155 1.57 24.64 -0.53
CA PRO A 155 1.46 25.37 -1.78
C PRO A 155 2.19 26.70 -1.60
N GLU A 156 3.33 26.87 -2.27
CA GLU A 156 3.94 28.18 -2.46
C GLU A 156 2.98 29.02 -3.31
N GLN A 157 2.04 29.70 -2.65
CA GLN A 157 1.40 30.87 -3.23
C GLN A 157 2.42 32.01 -3.17
N ASP A 158 2.98 32.33 -4.34
CA ASP A 158 3.60 33.60 -4.73
C ASP A 158 4.65 34.22 -3.78
N ALA A 159 5.91 33.84 -3.98
CA ALA A 159 7.06 34.70 -3.69
C ALA A 159 7.62 35.35 -4.98
N VAL A 160 6.74 35.81 -5.87
CA VAL A 160 7.07 36.80 -6.90
C VAL A 160 6.48 38.13 -6.45
N GLY A 161 7.27 38.97 -5.77
CA GLY A 161 6.74 40.26 -5.35
C GLY A 161 7.51 41.10 -4.33
N ALA A 162 8.84 41.14 -4.34
CA ALA A 162 9.56 42.28 -3.78
C ALA A 162 10.95 42.39 -4.43
N GLY A 163 10.95 43.03 -5.61
CA GLY A 163 12.15 43.44 -6.30
C GLY A 163 13.07 44.24 -5.37
N ARG A 164 14.30 43.78 -5.28
CA ARG A 164 15.42 44.54 -4.76
C ARG A 164 15.99 45.37 -5.92
N PRO A 165 15.91 46.71 -5.92
CA PRO A 165 16.89 47.50 -6.63
C PRO A 165 18.10 47.71 -5.70
N GLY A 166 19.25 47.22 -6.12
CA GLY A 166 20.53 47.47 -5.45
C GLY A 166 21.15 48.80 -5.86
N GLY A 167 22.11 49.24 -5.03
CA GLY A 167 23.13 50.27 -5.32
C GLY A 167 22.59 51.70 -5.28
N GLY A 168 23.27 52.69 -4.72
CA GLY A 168 24.66 52.85 -4.30
C GLY A 168 24.97 54.35 -4.36
N SER A 169 25.96 54.75 -3.55
CA SER A 169 26.45 56.12 -3.26
C SER A 169 25.81 56.80 -2.06
#